data_AF-A0A7W3Z868-F1
#
_entry.id   AF-A0A7W3Z868-F1
#
_cell.length_a   1.000
_cell.length_b   1.000
_cell.length_c   1.000
_cell.angle_alpha   90.00
_cell.angle_beta   90.00
_cell.angle_gamma   90.00
#
_symmetry.space_group_name_H-M   'P 1'
#
loop_
_entity.id
_entity.type
_entity.pdbx_description
1 polymer ?
#
loop_
_entity_poly.entity_id
_entity_poly.type
_entity_poly.pdbx_seq_one_letter_code
_entity_poly.pdbx_strand_id
1 'polypeptide(L)'
;MIPIEFTETARLQEELIRLESKFEQDALRVENPEFAERLEAYQHSSTKYELEPEEQYKRQINDSFKTEYKQLEEAQIYFLGCSNSLYTNHYESRLEAFKNSYPDAQEHNFIHDELQILINFELPNYLDVNLIKSIGYSIERNKEFLIKRLEELEFTVSFSIDKDGLETLSIKTNQKDLSISKQNISTLKWKANVTDLVELGMALIESK
;
A
#
# COMPACT_ATOMS: atom_id res chain seq x y z
N MET A 1 0.04 -0.75 -2.23
CA MET A 1 0.72 0.47 -2.70
C MET A 1 1.86 0.08 -3.63
N ILE A 2 1.91 0.66 -4.83
CA ILE A 2 3.05 0.50 -5.75
C ILE A 2 4.03 1.66 -5.49
N PRO A 3 5.35 1.41 -5.35
CA PRO A 3 6.32 2.49 -5.14
C PRO A 3 6.35 3.47 -6.32
N ILE A 4 6.67 4.74 -6.06
CA ILE A 4 6.60 5.83 -7.06
C ILE A 4 7.66 5.62 -8.16
N GLU A 5 8.74 4.92 -7.84
CA GLU A 5 9.82 4.57 -8.76
C GLU A 5 9.36 3.62 -9.88
N PHE A 6 8.23 2.93 -9.70
CA PHE A 6 7.66 2.00 -10.68
C PHE A 6 6.72 2.76 -11.62
N THR A 7 7.31 3.58 -12.49
CA THR A 7 6.60 4.50 -13.38
C THR A 7 5.54 3.82 -14.26
N GLU A 8 5.88 2.70 -14.89
CA GLU A 8 4.98 2.03 -15.82
C GLU A 8 3.94 1.19 -15.06
N THR A 9 4.36 0.54 -13.97
CA THR A 9 3.41 -0.20 -13.12
C THR A 9 2.39 0.73 -12.46
N ALA A 10 2.82 1.91 -11.99
CA ALA A 10 1.91 2.90 -11.41
C ALA A 10 0.90 3.40 -12.45
N ARG A 11 1.33 3.66 -13.69
CA ARG A 11 0.45 4.03 -14.79
C ARG A 11 -0.62 2.95 -15.06
N LEU A 12 -0.20 1.70 -15.17
CA LEU A 12 -1.12 0.57 -15.41
C LEU A 12 -2.10 0.37 -14.23
N GLN A 13 -1.64 0.60 -13.00
CA GLN A 13 -2.49 0.54 -11.81
C GLN A 13 -3.58 1.62 -11.84
N GLU A 14 -3.22 2.86 -12.20
CA GLU A 14 -4.20 3.95 -12.34
C GLU A 14 -5.22 3.66 -13.44
N GLU A 15 -4.80 3.07 -14.55
CA GLU A 15 -5.68 2.67 -15.64
C GLU A 15 -6.67 1.59 -15.20
N LEU A 16 -6.21 0.59 -14.43
CA LEU A 16 -7.07 -0.42 -13.84
C LEU A 16 -8.11 0.19 -12.89
N ILE A 17 -7.70 1.09 -11.99
CA ILE A 17 -8.62 1.77 -11.05
C ILE A 17 -9.68 2.58 -11.80
N ARG A 18 -9.29 3.28 -12.88
CA ARG A 18 -10.24 4.04 -13.72
C ARG A 18 -11.23 3.13 -14.42
N LEU A 19 -10.79 1.96 -14.89
CA LEU A 19 -11.63 0.96 -15.53
C LEU A 19 -12.66 0.39 -14.53
N GLU A 20 -12.21 -0.02 -13.35
CA GLU A 20 -13.07 -0.50 -12.26
C GLU A 20 -14.11 0.57 -11.85
N SER A 21 -13.67 1.81 -11.67
CA SER A 21 -14.58 2.94 -11.32
C SER A 21 -15.64 3.18 -12.40
N LYS A 22 -15.30 2.99 -13.67
CA LYS A 22 -16.24 3.14 -14.79
C LYS A 22 -17.26 2.00 -14.80
N PHE A 23 -16.82 0.77 -14.56
CA PHE A 23 -17.71 -0.38 -14.42
C PHE A 23 -18.69 -0.22 -13.26
N GLU A 24 -18.24 0.27 -12.10
CA GLU A 24 -19.12 0.57 -10.96
C GLU A 24 -20.16 1.64 -11.29
N GLN A 25 -19.76 2.73 -11.96
CA GLN A 25 -20.69 3.78 -12.39
C GLN A 25 -21.70 3.29 -13.42
N ASP A 26 -21.29 2.45 -14.36
CA ASP A 26 -22.18 1.88 -15.36
C ASP A 26 -23.12 0.83 -14.72
N ALA A 27 -22.67 0.05 -13.73
CA ALA A 27 -23.53 -0.85 -12.96
C ALA A 27 -24.60 -0.10 -12.16
N LEU A 28 -24.27 1.04 -11.56
CA LEU A 28 -25.25 1.91 -10.88
C LEU A 28 -26.27 2.53 -11.84
N ARG A 29 -25.94 2.68 -13.13
CA ARG A 29 -26.88 3.16 -14.16
C ARG A 29 -27.85 2.08 -14.65
N VAL A 30 -27.53 0.79 -14.45
CA VAL A 30 -28.34 -0.37 -14.88
C VAL A 30 -29.54 -0.64 -13.96
N GLU A 31 -29.70 0.06 -12.83
CA GLU A 31 -30.96 0.08 -12.06
C GLU A 31 -32.14 0.73 -12.84
N ASN A 32 -31.91 1.19 -14.07
CA ASN A 32 -32.94 1.58 -15.02
C ASN A 32 -33.29 0.40 -15.98
N PRO A 33 -34.53 -0.12 -15.96
CA PRO A 33 -34.90 -1.38 -16.62
C PRO A 33 -34.73 -1.42 -18.15
N GLU A 34 -34.65 -0.28 -18.82
CA GLU A 34 -34.44 -0.18 -20.27
C GLU A 34 -32.99 -0.51 -20.71
N PHE A 35 -32.03 -0.50 -19.76
CA PHE A 35 -30.61 -0.76 -20.04
C PHE A 35 -30.20 -2.23 -19.81
N ALA A 36 -30.96 -2.99 -19.01
CA ALA A 36 -30.67 -4.39 -18.70
C ALA A 36 -30.74 -5.29 -19.95
N GLU A 37 -31.71 -5.06 -20.84
CA GLU A 37 -31.84 -5.79 -22.11
C GLU A 37 -30.64 -5.58 -23.06
N ARG A 38 -29.95 -4.43 -22.98
CA ARG A 38 -28.73 -4.19 -23.77
C ARG A 38 -27.49 -4.90 -23.22
N LEU A 39 -27.44 -5.13 -21.91
CA LEU A 39 -26.32 -5.82 -21.25
C LEU A 39 -26.34 -7.33 -21.55
N GLU A 40 -27.52 -7.95 -21.52
CA GLU A 40 -27.71 -9.36 -21.86
C GLU A 40 -27.34 -9.66 -23.33
N ALA A 41 -27.65 -8.73 -24.24
CA ALA A 41 -27.28 -8.83 -25.66
C ALA A 41 -25.76 -8.73 -25.89
N TYR A 42 -25.02 -7.98 -25.03
CA TYR A 42 -23.56 -7.92 -25.08
C TYR A 42 -22.92 -9.22 -24.57
N GLN A 43 -23.42 -9.75 -23.44
CA GLN A 43 -22.91 -10.99 -22.82
C GLN A 43 -23.14 -12.24 -23.68
N HIS A 44 -24.20 -12.28 -24.49
CA HIS A 44 -24.48 -13.42 -25.39
C HIS A 44 -23.65 -13.43 -26.68
N SER A 45 -22.94 -12.34 -27.02
CA SER A 45 -22.17 -12.25 -28.28
C SER A 45 -20.69 -12.65 -28.17
N SER A 46 -20.14 -12.69 -26.95
CA SER A 46 -18.70 -12.95 -26.69
C SER A 46 -18.43 -14.40 -26.27
N THR A 47 -18.87 -15.38 -27.07
CA THR A 47 -18.32 -16.75 -26.99
C THR A 47 -17.04 -16.84 -27.83
N LYS A 48 -15.94 -16.28 -27.31
CA LYS A 48 -14.56 -16.62 -27.65
C LYS A 48 -13.65 -16.20 -26.50
N TYR A 49 -12.68 -17.05 -26.19
CA TYR A 49 -11.70 -16.97 -25.10
C TYR A 49 -10.84 -15.69 -25.08
N GLU A 50 -11.42 -14.52 -24.88
CA GLU A 50 -10.70 -13.30 -24.54
C GLU A 50 -10.67 -13.17 -23.02
N LEU A 51 -9.47 -13.07 -22.44
CA LEU A 51 -9.30 -12.78 -21.01
C LEU A 51 -10.07 -11.48 -20.69
N GLU A 52 -10.85 -11.49 -19.62
CA GLU A 52 -11.53 -10.30 -19.10
C GLU A 52 -10.52 -9.13 -19.02
N PRO A 53 -10.88 -7.91 -19.44
CA PRO A 53 -9.96 -6.77 -19.49
C PRO A 53 -9.16 -6.57 -18.19
N GLU A 54 -9.79 -6.78 -17.04
CA GLU A 54 -9.13 -6.73 -15.72
C GLU A 54 -7.99 -7.74 -15.55
N GLU A 55 -8.18 -8.99 -16.00
CA GLU A 55 -7.16 -10.02 -15.90
C GLU A 55 -5.96 -9.71 -16.80
N GLN A 56 -6.20 -9.06 -17.94
CA GLN A 56 -5.13 -8.58 -18.83
C GLN A 56 -4.31 -7.48 -18.15
N TYR A 57 -4.96 -6.48 -17.54
CA TYR A 57 -4.27 -5.43 -16.79
C TYR A 57 -3.49 -6.00 -15.60
N LYS A 58 -4.07 -6.92 -14.82
CA LYS A 58 -3.38 -7.57 -13.69
C LYS A 58 -2.11 -8.30 -14.13
N ARG A 59 -2.14 -8.98 -15.30
CA ARG A 59 -0.95 -9.61 -15.89
C ARG A 59 0.09 -8.58 -16.33
N GLN A 60 -0.31 -7.53 -17.04
CA GLN A 60 0.60 -6.46 -17.47
C GLN A 60 1.26 -5.76 -16.28
N ILE A 61 0.50 -5.49 -15.22
CA ILE A 61 1.01 -4.93 -13.97
C ILE A 61 2.05 -5.87 -13.35
N ASN A 62 1.81 -7.17 -13.32
CA ASN A 62 2.74 -8.15 -12.76
C ASN A 62 4.06 -8.21 -13.56
N ASP A 63 3.98 -8.25 -14.89
CA ASP A 63 5.15 -8.29 -15.77
C ASP A 63 5.95 -6.98 -15.72
N SER A 64 5.26 -5.84 -15.71
CA SER A 64 5.88 -4.51 -15.53
C SER A 64 6.58 -4.43 -14.18
N PHE A 65 5.90 -4.83 -13.10
CA PHE A 65 6.45 -4.75 -11.76
C PHE A 65 7.71 -5.61 -11.61
N LYS A 66 7.71 -6.84 -12.14
CA LYS A 66 8.91 -7.70 -12.13
C LYS A 66 10.08 -7.07 -12.87
N THR A 67 9.81 -6.45 -14.01
CA THR A 67 10.82 -5.83 -14.85
C THR A 67 11.41 -4.60 -14.17
N GLU A 68 10.57 -3.69 -13.69
CA GLU A 68 11.00 -2.47 -12.99
C GLU A 68 11.71 -2.81 -11.68
N TYR A 69 11.21 -3.78 -10.90
CA TYR A 69 11.87 -4.23 -9.67
C TYR A 69 13.33 -4.65 -9.94
N LYS A 70 13.54 -5.48 -10.96
CA LYS A 70 14.88 -5.95 -11.32
C LYS A 70 15.77 -4.81 -11.82
N GLN A 71 15.23 -3.92 -12.66
CA GLN A 71 15.97 -2.77 -13.17
C GLN A 71 16.41 -1.83 -12.06
N LEU A 72 15.54 -1.53 -11.09
CA LEU A 72 15.84 -0.67 -9.95
C LEU A 72 16.88 -1.31 -9.01
N GLU A 73 16.78 -2.63 -8.77
CA GLU A 73 17.80 -3.34 -8.00
C GLU A 73 19.17 -3.35 -8.71
N GLU A 74 19.20 -3.60 -10.02
CA GLU A 74 20.44 -3.57 -10.81
C GLU A 74 21.04 -2.16 -10.86
N ALA A 75 20.21 -1.13 -10.97
CA ALA A 75 20.61 0.28 -10.93
C ALA A 75 20.99 0.77 -9.53
N GLN A 76 20.82 -0.05 -8.49
CA GLN A 76 21.04 0.33 -7.10
C GLN A 76 20.24 1.59 -6.71
N ILE A 77 19.00 1.70 -7.17
CA ILE A 77 18.11 2.82 -6.83
C ILE A 77 17.23 2.40 -5.66
N TYR A 78 17.20 3.20 -4.60
CA TYR A 78 16.30 2.97 -3.47
C TYR A 78 14.83 3.03 -3.92
N PHE A 79 14.02 2.08 -3.45
CA PHE A 79 12.56 2.12 -3.51
C PHE A 79 11.97 1.36 -2.32
N LEU A 80 10.70 1.64 -2.00
CA LEU A 80 10.04 0.97 -0.89
C LEU A 80 9.83 -0.52 -1.17
N GLY A 81 10.37 -1.39 -0.31
CA GLY A 81 10.34 -2.84 -0.50
C GLY A 81 11.54 -3.41 -1.28
N CYS A 82 12.58 -2.62 -1.52
CA CYS A 82 13.86 -3.12 -2.06
C CYS A 82 14.58 -4.10 -1.11
N SER A 83 15.56 -4.82 -1.64
CA SER A 83 16.42 -5.69 -0.85
C SER A 83 17.09 -4.97 0.32
N ASN A 84 17.33 -5.73 1.40
CA ASN A 84 17.93 -5.17 2.61
C ASN A 84 19.30 -4.54 2.38
N SER A 85 20.13 -5.13 1.53
CA SER A 85 21.42 -4.55 1.15
C SER A 85 21.27 -3.17 0.53
N LEU A 86 20.28 -3.00 -0.36
CA LEU A 86 20.05 -1.72 -1.02
C LEU A 86 19.51 -0.68 -0.03
N TYR A 87 18.60 -1.12 0.86
CA TYR A 87 18.07 -0.30 1.94
C TYR A 87 19.19 0.25 2.84
N THR A 88 20.09 -0.63 3.32
CA THR A 88 21.16 -0.25 4.23
C THR A 88 22.18 0.67 3.57
N ASN A 89 22.48 0.44 2.29
CA ASN A 89 23.42 1.27 1.53
C ASN A 89 22.93 2.72 1.37
N HIS A 90 21.61 2.91 1.27
CA HIS A 90 20.99 4.23 1.12
C HIS A 90 20.46 4.82 2.42
N TYR A 91 20.71 4.19 3.56
CA TYR A 91 20.18 4.65 4.84
C TYR A 91 20.71 6.05 5.21
N GLU A 92 22.03 6.22 5.19
CA GLU A 92 22.67 7.48 5.63
C GLU A 92 22.30 8.66 4.73
N SER A 93 22.25 8.47 3.41
CA SER A 93 21.86 9.52 2.46
C SER A 93 20.40 9.95 2.65
N ARG A 94 19.51 9.00 2.96
CA ARG A 94 18.10 9.28 3.26
C ARG A 94 17.92 9.97 4.60
N LEU A 95 18.68 9.56 5.61
CA LEU A 95 18.72 10.24 6.91
C LEU A 95 19.21 11.69 6.78
N GLU A 96 20.24 11.93 5.97
CA GLU A 96 20.73 13.28 5.67
C GLU A 96 19.67 14.12 4.96
N ALA A 97 19.02 13.58 3.93
CA ALA A 97 17.93 14.26 3.23
C ALA A 97 16.75 14.59 4.16
N PHE A 98 16.43 13.69 5.10
CA PHE A 98 15.42 13.92 6.13
C PHE A 98 15.82 15.06 7.07
N LYS A 99 17.05 15.05 7.60
CA LYS A 99 17.57 16.10 8.48
C LYS A 99 17.64 17.47 7.78
N ASN A 100 17.93 17.49 6.48
CA ASN A 100 17.90 18.72 5.68
C ASN A 100 16.48 19.29 5.55
N SER A 101 15.47 18.41 5.49
CA SER A 101 14.06 18.81 5.41
C SER A 101 13.48 19.19 6.78
N TYR A 102 13.97 18.55 7.84
CA TYR A 102 13.52 18.71 9.22
C TYR A 102 14.72 18.92 10.16
N PRO A 103 15.29 20.14 10.23
CA PRO A 103 16.53 20.40 10.98
C PRO A 103 16.43 20.12 12.49
N ASP A 104 15.24 20.27 13.07
CA ASP A 104 14.99 20.01 14.49
C ASP A 104 14.74 18.52 14.79
N ALA A 105 14.53 17.70 13.75
CA ALA A 105 14.24 16.30 13.90
C ALA A 105 15.51 15.49 14.17
N GLN A 106 15.37 14.50 15.05
CA GLN A 106 16.46 13.59 15.41
C GLN A 106 16.36 12.30 14.60
N GLU A 107 17.42 11.49 14.65
CA GLU A 107 17.47 10.22 13.91
C GLU A 107 16.35 9.24 14.29
N HIS A 108 15.95 9.18 15.57
CA HIS A 108 14.83 8.34 15.98
C HIS A 108 13.49 8.78 15.38
N ASN A 109 13.33 10.06 15.01
CA ASN A 109 12.16 10.52 14.27
C ASN A 109 12.13 9.95 12.85
N PHE A 110 13.27 9.98 12.15
CA PHE A 110 13.42 9.36 10.84
C PHE A 110 13.10 7.86 10.90
N ILE A 111 13.70 7.15 11.87
CA ILE A 111 13.48 5.71 12.02
C ILE A 111 12.01 5.40 12.33
N HIS A 112 11.36 6.22 13.16
CA HIS A 112 9.94 6.07 13.46
C HIS A 112 9.07 6.17 12.20
N ASP A 113 9.29 7.21 11.38
CA ASP A 113 8.51 7.43 10.15
C ASP A 113 8.74 6.29 9.15
N GLU A 114 9.99 5.82 9.01
CA GLU A 114 10.33 4.67 8.18
C GLU A 114 9.64 3.38 8.63
N LEU A 115 9.67 3.09 9.94
CA LEU A 115 9.00 1.92 10.50
C LEU A 115 7.48 1.98 10.27
N GLN A 116 6.88 3.17 10.41
CA GLN A 116 5.46 3.38 10.16
C GLN A 116 5.10 3.08 8.71
N ILE A 117 5.93 3.50 7.75
CA ILE A 117 5.74 3.21 6.33
C ILE A 117 5.89 1.70 6.07
N LEU A 118 6.94 1.06 6.59
CA LEU A 118 7.21 -0.37 6.37
C LEU A 118 6.15 -1.30 6.99
N ILE A 119 5.57 -0.93 8.13
CA ILE A 119 4.51 -1.70 8.79
C ILE A 119 3.20 -1.66 7.99
N ASN A 120 2.89 -0.51 7.39
CA ASN A 120 1.66 -0.31 6.61
C ASN A 120 1.84 -0.63 5.12
N PHE A 121 3.04 -1.05 4.70
CA PHE A 121 3.31 -1.38 3.32
C PHE A 121 2.68 -2.72 2.94
N GLU A 122 1.75 -2.69 1.99
CA GLU A 122 1.12 -3.89 1.44
C GLU A 122 1.14 -3.84 -0.09
N LEU A 123 1.58 -4.93 -0.70
CA LEU A 123 1.57 -5.12 -2.15
C LEU A 123 0.21 -5.69 -2.61
N PRO A 124 -0.23 -5.39 -3.83
CA PRO A 124 -1.42 -6.01 -4.39
C PRO A 124 -1.31 -7.54 -4.44
N ASN A 125 -2.38 -8.23 -4.06
CA ASN A 125 -2.43 -9.69 -3.93
C ASN A 125 -2.38 -10.46 -5.26
N TYR A 126 -2.59 -9.80 -6.39
CA TYR A 126 -2.50 -10.38 -7.74
C TYR A 126 -1.07 -10.33 -8.32
N LEU A 127 -0.11 -9.75 -7.60
CA LEU A 127 1.30 -9.86 -7.97
C LEU A 127 1.82 -11.28 -7.73
N ASP A 128 2.98 -11.59 -8.31
CA ASP A 128 3.61 -12.90 -8.17
C ASP A 128 3.87 -13.25 -6.69
N VAL A 129 3.34 -14.40 -6.26
CA VAL A 129 3.40 -14.84 -4.86
C VAL A 129 4.83 -15.00 -4.35
N ASN A 130 5.76 -15.45 -5.20
CA ASN A 130 7.16 -15.62 -4.80
C ASN A 130 7.84 -14.26 -4.65
N LEU A 131 7.52 -13.31 -5.54
CA LEU A 131 8.03 -11.95 -5.45
C LEU A 131 7.50 -11.23 -4.20
N ILE A 132 6.18 -11.33 -3.93
CA ILE A 132 5.57 -10.78 -2.71
C ILE A 132 6.27 -11.34 -1.47
N LYS A 133 6.50 -12.66 -1.41
CA LYS A 133 7.21 -13.29 -0.30
C LYS A 133 8.64 -12.79 -0.16
N SER A 134 9.38 -12.68 -1.26
CA SER A 134 10.75 -12.17 -1.26
C SER A 134 10.84 -10.74 -0.74
N ILE A 135 9.93 -9.87 -1.19
CA ILE A 135 9.83 -8.50 -0.72
C ILE A 135 9.45 -8.47 0.77
N GLY A 136 8.51 -9.32 1.18
CA GLY A 136 8.15 -9.49 2.60
C GLY A 136 9.36 -9.81 3.48
N TYR A 137 10.21 -10.76 3.08
CA TYR A 137 11.45 -11.05 3.82
C TYR A 137 12.42 -9.87 3.86
N SER A 138 12.49 -9.08 2.79
CA SER A 138 13.35 -7.90 2.74
C SER A 138 12.84 -6.80 3.68
N ILE A 139 11.53 -6.59 3.73
CA ILE A 139 10.88 -5.65 4.64
C ILE A 139 11.12 -6.03 6.09
N GLU A 140 10.96 -7.31 6.45
CA GLU A 140 11.23 -7.77 7.82
C GLU A 140 12.68 -7.51 8.23
N ARG A 141 13.64 -7.78 7.33
CA ARG A 141 15.05 -7.45 7.59
C ARG A 141 15.30 -5.95 7.71
N ASN A 142 14.60 -5.11 6.94
CA ASN A 142 14.70 -3.66 7.06
C ASN A 142 14.15 -3.17 8.40
N LYS A 143 13.03 -3.74 8.86
CA LYS A 143 12.51 -3.47 10.21
C LYS A 143 13.52 -3.87 11.27
N GLU A 144 14.10 -5.07 11.20
CA GLU A 144 15.15 -5.53 12.12
C GLU A 144 16.36 -4.59 12.15
N PHE A 145 16.80 -4.11 10.98
CA PHE A 145 17.88 -3.15 10.89
C PHE A 145 17.55 -1.84 11.61
N LEU A 146 16.35 -1.30 11.39
CA LEU A 146 15.89 -0.07 12.04
C LEU A 146 15.71 -0.22 13.56
N ILE A 147 15.22 -1.36 14.02
CA ILE A 147 15.08 -1.65 15.45
C ILE A 147 16.45 -1.68 16.11
N LYS A 148 17.45 -2.33 15.50
CA LYS A 148 18.83 -2.31 16.01
C LYS A 148 19.39 -0.90 16.10
N ARG A 149 19.14 -0.05 15.09
CA ARG A 149 19.54 1.37 15.13
C ARG A 149 18.87 2.13 16.27
N LEU A 150 17.59 1.85 16.57
CA LEU A 150 16.92 2.44 17.73
C LEU A 150 17.53 1.97 19.05
N GLU A 151 17.85 0.67 19.15
CA GLU A 151 18.52 0.11 20.34
C GLU A 151 19.90 0.75 20.58
N GLU A 152 20.66 1.02 19.51
CA GLU A 152 21.93 1.78 19.57
C GLU A 152 21.74 3.21 20.10
N LEU A 153 20.56 3.79 19.91
CA LEU A 153 20.16 5.12 20.43
C LEU A 153 19.53 5.05 21.84
N GLU A 154 19.69 3.93 22.54
CA GLU A 154 19.13 3.67 23.88
C GLU A 154 17.59 3.59 23.95
N PHE A 155 16.91 3.37 22.81
CA PHE A 155 15.48 3.10 22.79
C PHE A 155 15.20 1.61 23.05
N THR A 156 14.20 1.32 23.87
CA THR A 156 13.65 -0.03 24.03
C THR A 156 12.48 -0.20 23.08
N VAL A 157 12.55 -1.20 22.20
CA VAL A 157 11.47 -1.54 21.27
C VAL A 157 10.77 -2.81 21.76
N SER A 158 9.44 -2.77 21.87
CA SER A 158 8.64 -3.94 22.23
C SER A 158 7.49 -4.16 21.26
N PHE A 159 7.32 -5.41 20.84
CA PHE A 159 6.25 -5.87 19.97
C PHE A 159 5.13 -6.49 20.79
N SER A 160 3.90 -6.04 20.57
CA SER A 160 2.71 -6.65 21.15
C SER A 160 1.66 -6.87 20.08
N ILE A 161 1.06 -8.05 20.09
CA ILE A 161 -0.10 -8.40 19.28
C ILE A 161 -1.30 -8.42 20.22
N ASP A 162 -2.28 -7.55 20.00
CA ASP A 162 -3.50 -7.58 20.80
C ASP A 162 -4.41 -8.76 20.39
N LYS A 163 -5.39 -9.11 21.22
CA LYS A 163 -6.33 -10.22 21.00
C LYS A 163 -7.12 -10.10 19.70
N ASP A 164 -7.25 -8.88 19.17
CA ASP A 164 -7.91 -8.56 17.90
C ASP A 164 -6.96 -8.66 16.69
N GLY A 165 -5.72 -9.14 16.87
CA GLY A 165 -4.72 -9.27 15.81
C GLY A 165 -4.05 -7.94 15.41
N LEU A 166 -4.21 -6.90 16.22
CA LEU A 166 -3.56 -5.60 16.03
C LEU A 166 -2.08 -5.68 16.44
N GLU A 167 -1.19 -5.56 15.46
CA GLU A 167 0.25 -5.46 15.69
C GLU A 167 0.60 -4.04 16.12
N THR A 168 1.13 -3.90 17.33
CA THR A 168 1.63 -2.62 17.87
C THR A 168 3.11 -2.72 18.17
N LEU A 169 3.90 -1.83 17.58
CA LEU A 169 5.31 -1.63 17.86
C LEU A 169 5.42 -0.42 18.80
N SER A 170 5.88 -0.65 20.04
CA SER A 170 6.13 0.41 21.02
C SER A 170 7.62 0.74 21.09
N ILE A 171 7.97 2.02 21.03
CA ILE A 171 9.32 2.55 21.05
C ILE A 171 9.44 3.48 22.26
N LYS A 172 10.20 3.07 23.27
CA LYS A 172 10.26 3.76 24.57
C LYS A 172 11.67 4.18 24.95
N THR A 173 11.80 5.36 25.53
CA THR A 173 12.96 5.84 26.28
C THR A 173 12.50 6.48 27.59
N ASN A 174 13.46 6.84 28.43
CA ASN A 174 13.22 7.62 29.65
C ASN A 174 12.57 8.99 29.40
N GLN A 175 12.56 9.49 28.15
CA GLN A 175 12.06 10.81 27.78
C GLN A 175 10.88 10.78 26.79
N LYS A 176 10.66 9.67 26.07
CA LYS A 176 9.70 9.61 24.95
C LYS A 176 9.08 8.21 24.81
N ASP A 177 7.76 8.16 24.66
CA ASP A 177 6.97 6.95 24.38
C ASP A 177 6.25 7.15 23.04
N LEU A 178 6.55 6.29 22.05
CA LEU A 178 5.96 6.31 20.72
C LEU A 178 5.36 4.93 20.43
N SER A 179 4.22 4.90 19.76
CA SER A 179 3.59 3.65 19.34
C SER A 179 3.15 3.73 17.89
N ILE A 180 3.43 2.64 17.16
CA ILE A 180 2.99 2.44 15.78
C ILE A 180 2.03 1.26 15.81
N SER A 181 0.78 1.47 15.39
CA SER A 181 -0.21 0.41 15.25
C SER A 181 -0.53 0.17 13.78
N LYS A 182 -0.53 -1.10 13.37
CA LYS A 182 -0.99 -1.50 12.04
C LYS A 182 -2.52 -1.47 12.04
N GLN A 183 -3.14 -0.47 11.42
CA GLN A 183 -4.60 -0.42 11.34
C GLN A 183 -5.12 -1.47 10.37
N ASN A 184 -5.87 -2.45 10.88
CA ASN A 184 -6.55 -3.41 10.03
C ASN A 184 -7.87 -2.82 9.52
N ILE A 185 -7.84 -2.20 8.33
CA ILE A 185 -9.03 -1.60 7.70
C ILE A 185 -9.97 -2.69 7.16
N SER A 186 -9.49 -3.93 6.96
CA SER A 186 -10.32 -5.02 6.42
C SER A 186 -11.45 -5.46 7.38
N THR A 187 -11.38 -5.09 8.66
CA THR A 187 -12.44 -5.31 9.65
C THR A 187 -13.40 -4.13 9.79
N LEU A 188 -13.12 -2.98 9.14
CA LEU A 188 -14.08 -1.88 9.00
C LEU A 188 -15.15 -2.28 7.97
N LYS A 189 -16.00 -3.24 8.36
CA LYS A 189 -17.27 -3.46 7.69
C LYS A 189 -18.15 -2.27 8.05
N TRP A 190 -18.48 -1.46 7.05
CA TRP A 190 -19.56 -0.50 7.15
C TRP A 190 -20.81 -1.24 7.66
N LYS A 191 -21.19 -0.99 8.91
CA LYS A 191 -22.38 -1.58 9.55
C LYS A 191 -23.62 -0.69 9.39
N ALA A 192 -23.48 0.41 8.67
CA ALA A 192 -24.53 1.37 8.47
C ALA A 192 -25.30 1.05 7.19
N ASN A 193 -26.57 1.42 7.14
CA ASN A 193 -27.40 1.24 5.96
C ASN A 193 -27.04 2.31 4.90
N VAL A 194 -27.48 2.10 3.66
CA VAL A 194 -27.29 3.06 2.55
C VAL A 194 -27.85 4.45 2.93
N THR A 195 -28.92 4.50 3.73
CA THR A 195 -29.48 5.73 4.29
C THR A 195 -28.49 6.52 5.13
N ASP A 196 -27.67 5.86 5.95
CA ASP A 196 -26.71 6.54 6.82
C ASP A 196 -25.58 7.20 6.01
N LEU A 197 -25.26 6.62 4.84
CA LEU A 197 -24.26 7.14 3.91
C LEU A 197 -24.81 8.36 3.14
N VAL A 198 -26.10 8.36 2.80
CA VAL A 198 -26.80 9.50 2.21
C VAL A 198 -26.93 10.65 3.22
N GLU A 199 -27.27 10.36 4.48
CA GLU A 199 -27.34 11.36 5.55
C GLU A 199 -25.98 12.01 5.83
N LEU A 200 -24.90 11.23 5.83
CA LEU A 200 -23.55 11.76 5.96
C LEU A 200 -23.17 12.67 4.77
N GLY A 201 -23.56 12.27 3.56
CA GLY A 201 -23.38 13.06 2.34
C GLY A 201 -24.14 14.39 2.40
N MET A 202 -25.39 14.38 2.88
CA MET A 202 -26.19 15.60 3.08
C MET A 202 -25.57 16.50 4.14
N ALA A 203 -25.15 15.95 5.29
CA ALA A 203 -24.51 16.71 6.36
C ALA A 203 -23.20 17.39 5.91
N LEU A 204 -22.42 16.74 5.04
CA LEU A 204 -21.20 17.31 4.46
C LEU A 204 -21.48 18.43 3.45
N ILE A 205 -22.61 18.36 2.74
CA ILE A 205 -23.06 19.43 1.83
C ILE A 205 -23.60 20.63 2.62
N GLU A 206 -24.33 20.39 3.70
CA GLU A 206 -24.95 21.43 4.55
C GLU A 206 -23.95 22.12 5.49
N SER A 207 -22.77 21.54 5.71
CA SER A 207 -21.71 22.10 6.56
C SER A 207 -20.72 23.03 5.83
N LYS A 208 -20.97 23.31 4.55
CA LYS A 208 -20.29 24.37 3.77
C LYS A 208 -21.10 25.65 3.75
#